data_AF-A0A6H5HWS1-F1
#
_entry.id   AF-A0A6H5HWS1-F1
#
_cell.length_a   1.000
_cell.length_b   1.000
_cell.length_c   1.000
_cell.angle_alpha   90.00
_cell.angle_beta   90.00
_cell.angle_gamma   90.00
#
_symmetry.space_group_name_H-M   'P 1'
#
loop_
_entity.id
_entity.type
_entity.pdbx_description
1 polymer ?
#
loop_
_entity_poly.entity_id
_entity_poly.type
_entity_poly.pdbx_seq_one_letter_code
_entity_poly.pdbx_strand_id
1 'polypeptide(L)'
;MGLCNKRHFLLTVCTLQLDSDLLNFGTNSFSWWYVNGPGCKAHYNNTLPEVDRPDVVTDCVLNYEIVEVIHSSIQCLLAVMAIIGGIILSRVFMEEDDSCK
;
A
#
# COMPACT_ATOMS: atom_id res chain seq x y z
N MET A 1 19.51 -16.05 -8.14
CA MET A 1 19.87 -17.05 -7.10
C MET A 1 20.94 -16.46 -6.18
N GLY A 2 20.53 -15.79 -5.09
CA GLY A 2 21.44 -15.23 -4.08
C GLY A 2 21.47 -16.12 -2.83
N LEU A 3 22.66 -16.32 -2.27
CA LEU A 3 23.00 -17.34 -1.29
C LEU A 3 22.46 -17.05 0.12
N CYS A 4 21.48 -17.83 0.58
CA CYS A 4 21.11 -17.91 2.01
C CYS A 4 21.70 -19.19 2.64
N ASN A 5 23.02 -19.23 2.81
CA ASN A 5 23.67 -20.28 3.62
C ASN A 5 24.99 -19.79 4.24
N LYS A 6 24.90 -19.25 5.46
CA LYS A 6 25.53 -19.81 6.67
C LYS A 6 25.34 -18.86 7.87
N ARG A 7 24.75 -19.46 8.91
CA ARG A 7 24.89 -19.18 10.36
C ARG A 7 24.60 -17.75 10.85
N HIS A 8 23.42 -17.65 11.46
CA HIS A 8 23.02 -16.72 12.53
C HIS A 8 22.92 -15.20 12.27
N PHE A 9 23.23 -14.70 11.07
CA PHE A 9 22.94 -13.30 10.71
C PHE A 9 21.89 -13.15 9.59
N LEU A 10 21.48 -14.26 8.98
CA LEU A 10 20.60 -14.31 7.82
C LEU A 10 19.12 -14.17 8.15
N LEU A 11 18.68 -14.44 9.38
CA LEU A 11 17.24 -14.42 9.66
C LEU A 11 16.70 -13.01 9.48
N THR A 12 17.33 -11.99 10.07
CA THR A 12 16.81 -10.61 10.05
C THR A 12 16.90 -9.94 8.69
N VAL A 13 17.96 -10.17 7.89
CA VAL A 13 18.13 -9.52 6.58
C VAL A 13 17.42 -10.28 5.46
N CYS A 14 17.40 -11.63 5.53
CA CYS A 14 16.70 -12.44 4.53
C CYS A 14 15.18 -12.42 4.72
N THR A 15 14.66 -12.26 5.95
CA THR A 15 13.22 -12.01 6.14
C THR A 15 12.81 -10.64 5.64
N LEU A 16 13.68 -9.63 5.73
CA LEU A 16 13.34 -8.26 5.36
C LEU A 16 13.19 -8.08 3.83
N GLN A 17 14.02 -8.77 3.06
CA GLN A 17 13.85 -8.87 1.60
C GLN A 17 12.71 -9.81 1.20
N LEU A 18 12.56 -10.94 1.90
CA LEU A 18 11.47 -11.89 1.64
C LEU A 18 10.09 -11.28 1.91
N ASP A 19 9.93 -10.47 2.94
CA ASP A 19 8.65 -9.85 3.31
C ASP A 19 8.19 -8.84 2.24
N SER A 20 9.11 -8.01 1.75
CA SER A 20 8.84 -7.05 0.66
C SER A 20 8.44 -7.75 -0.64
N ASP A 21 9.14 -8.83 -1.00
CA ASP A 21 8.82 -9.63 -2.19
C ASP A 21 7.59 -10.53 -1.99
N LEU A 22 7.26 -10.91 -0.75
CA LEU A 22 6.08 -11.71 -0.38
C LEU A 22 4.79 -10.90 -0.51
N LEU A 23 4.75 -9.67 0.01
CA LEU A 23 3.63 -8.73 -0.20
C LEU A 23 3.43 -8.40 -1.68
N ASN A 24 4.51 -8.46 -2.46
CA ASN A 24 4.53 -8.16 -3.88
C ASN A 24 4.35 -9.40 -4.77
N PHE A 25 4.20 -10.59 -4.17
CA PHE A 25 4.09 -11.88 -4.84
C PHE A 25 5.16 -12.15 -5.92
N GLY A 26 6.38 -11.64 -5.70
CA GLY A 26 7.48 -11.75 -6.66
C GLY A 26 7.29 -10.98 -7.97
N THR A 27 6.32 -10.06 -8.05
CA THR A 27 6.04 -9.28 -9.27
C THR A 27 6.93 -8.05 -9.44
N ASN A 28 7.79 -7.76 -8.46
CA ASN A 28 8.64 -6.57 -8.45
C ASN A 28 7.84 -5.26 -8.63
N SER A 29 6.55 -5.22 -8.25
CA SER A 29 5.76 -3.99 -8.18
C SER A 29 6.18 -3.13 -6.98
N PHE A 30 6.16 -1.82 -7.16
CA PHE A 30 6.40 -0.85 -6.10
C PHE A 30 5.18 0.06 -5.97
N SER A 31 4.95 0.56 -4.76
CA SER A 31 3.91 1.55 -4.53
C SER A 31 4.17 2.80 -5.38
N TRP A 32 3.13 3.39 -5.96
CA TRP A 32 3.25 4.70 -6.61
C TRP A 32 3.77 5.78 -5.64
N TRP A 33 3.41 5.67 -4.36
CA TRP A 33 3.86 6.57 -3.28
C TRP A 33 5.35 6.46 -2.97
N TYR A 34 6.01 5.38 -3.41
CA TYR A 34 7.44 5.19 -3.23
C TYR A 34 8.27 6.25 -3.97
N VAL A 35 7.83 6.65 -5.16
CA VAL A 35 8.54 7.63 -6.01
C VAL A 35 7.92 9.03 -5.99
N ASN A 36 6.62 9.13 -5.70
CA ASN A 36 5.87 10.40 -5.69
C ASN A 36 5.45 10.85 -4.27
N GLY A 37 6.08 10.30 -3.24
CA GLY A 37 5.79 10.68 -1.85
C GLY A 37 6.09 12.17 -1.59
N PRO A 38 5.32 12.85 -0.71
CA PRO A 38 5.55 14.25 -0.38
C PRO A 38 6.96 14.46 0.21
N GLY A 39 7.77 15.26 -0.47
CA GLY A 39 9.16 15.57 -0.10
C GLY A 39 10.21 14.59 -0.65
N CYS A 40 9.80 13.43 -1.17
CA CYS A 40 10.74 12.44 -1.71
C CYS A 40 11.34 12.92 -3.04
N LYS A 41 12.66 12.77 -3.19
CA LYS A 41 13.34 12.95 -4.49
C LYS A 41 13.93 11.62 -4.96
N ALA A 42 13.33 11.04 -6.00
CA ALA A 42 13.84 9.81 -6.59
C ALA A 42 15.17 10.08 -7.32
N HIS A 43 16.22 9.36 -6.93
CA HIS A 43 17.50 9.37 -7.64
C HIS A 43 17.57 8.16 -8.57
N TYR A 44 17.50 8.41 -9.87
CA TYR A 44 17.69 7.40 -10.91
C TYR A 44 19.17 7.33 -11.27
N ASN A 45 19.80 6.18 -11.00
CA ASN A 45 21.17 5.95 -11.42
C ASN A 45 21.15 5.39 -12.86
N ASN A 46 21.47 6.22 -13.85
CA ASN A 46 21.27 5.95 -15.29
C ASN A 46 22.21 4.88 -15.89
N THR A 47 22.83 4.03 -15.08
CA THR A 47 23.83 3.06 -15.54
C THR A 47 23.23 1.80 -16.16
N LEU A 48 21.95 1.49 -15.91
CA LEU A 48 21.21 0.41 -16.56
C LEU A 48 19.91 0.96 -17.17
N PRO A 49 19.75 0.96 -18.51
CA PRO A 49 18.59 1.55 -19.21
C PRO A 49 17.29 0.72 -19.08
N GLU A 50 17.24 -0.27 -18.20
CA GLU A 50 16.12 -1.24 -18.12
C GLU A 50 15.48 -1.34 -16.72
N VAL A 51 15.99 -0.59 -15.74
CA VAL A 51 15.50 -0.68 -14.36
C VAL A 51 14.88 0.65 -13.96
N ASP A 52 13.56 0.75 -14.11
CA ASP A 52 12.72 1.87 -13.64
C ASP A 52 12.60 1.91 -12.10
N ARG A 53 13.61 1.39 -11.39
CA ARG A 53 13.70 1.34 -9.94
C ARG A 53 14.76 2.34 -9.49
N PRO A 54 14.40 3.42 -8.78
CA PRO A 54 15.39 4.27 -8.16
C PRO A 54 16.13 3.47 -7.07
N ASP A 55 17.46 3.45 -7.17
CA ASP A 55 18.36 2.68 -6.30
C ASP A 55 18.31 3.18 -4.85
N VAL A 56 18.07 4.48 -4.69
CA VAL A 56 17.94 5.14 -3.39
C VAL A 56 16.91 6.28 -3.46
N VAL A 57 15.91 6.25 -2.59
CA VAL A 57 15.04 7.40 -2.28
C VAL A 57 15.55 8.02 -0.98
N THR A 58 15.93 9.28 -1.02
CA THR A 58 16.39 10.03 0.16
C THR A 58 15.53 11.29 0.31
N ASP A 59 15.44 11.81 1.54
CA ASP A 59 14.64 12.99 1.92
C ASP A 59 13.09 12.83 1.94
N CYS A 60 12.57 11.62 2.16
CA CYS A 60 11.13 11.46 2.38
C CYS A 60 10.69 11.96 3.76
N VAL A 61 9.71 12.88 3.81
CA VAL A 61 9.09 13.36 5.06
C VAL A 61 8.27 12.25 5.73
N LEU A 62 7.69 11.34 4.94
CA LEU A 62 6.85 10.25 5.41
C LEU A 62 7.10 8.98 4.58
N ASN A 63 7.23 7.84 5.25
CA ASN A 63 7.42 6.54 4.60
C ASN A 63 6.16 6.12 3.82
N TYR A 64 6.33 5.52 2.64
CA TYR A 64 5.23 5.09 1.77
C TYR A 64 4.30 4.06 2.44
N GLU A 65 4.85 3.15 3.25
CA GLU A 65 4.09 2.14 3.99
C GLU A 65 3.01 2.78 4.87
N ILE A 66 3.33 3.91 5.51
CA ILE A 66 2.39 4.63 6.39
C ILE A 66 1.26 5.26 5.56
N VAL A 67 1.57 5.80 4.38
CA VAL A 67 0.56 6.37 3.47
C VAL A 67 -0.41 5.30 2.99
N GLU A 68 0.09 4.11 2.66
CA GLU A 68 -0.74 2.99 2.22
C GLU A 68 -1.67 2.49 3.33
N VAL A 69 -1.14 2.33 4.55
CA VAL A 69 -1.93 1.92 5.71
C VAL A 69 -3.02 2.95 6.01
N ILE A 70 -2.69 4.26 5.97
CA ILE A 70 -3.67 5.32 6.18
C ILE A 70 -4.75 5.27 5.09
N HIS A 71 -4.37 5.20 3.82
CA HIS A 71 -5.33 5.16 2.72
C HIS A 71 -6.26 3.94 2.81
N SER A 72 -5.70 2.75 3.08
CA SER A 72 -6.49 1.53 3.28
C SER A 72 -7.45 1.65 4.47
N SER A 73 -6.98 2.20 5.60
CA SER A 73 -7.82 2.38 6.79
C SER A 73 -9.00 3.32 6.53
N ILE A 74 -8.79 4.41 5.79
CA ILE A 74 -9.84 5.36 5.41
C ILE A 74 -10.87 4.66 4.52
N GLN A 75 -10.43 3.85 3.55
CA GLN A 75 -11.35 3.09 2.69
C GLN A 75 -12.20 2.11 3.49
N CYS A 76 -11.61 1.38 4.44
CA CYS A 76 -12.37 0.49 5.33
C CYS A 76 -13.41 1.24 6.17
N LEU A 77 -13.05 2.39 6.74
CA LEU A 77 -13.98 3.22 7.52
C LEU A 77 -15.12 3.76 6.65
N LEU A 78 -14.81 4.26 5.46
CA LEU A 78 -15.81 4.74 4.50
C LEU A 78 -16.75 3.63 4.06
N ALA A 79 -16.26 2.41 3.85
CA ALA A 79 -17.08 1.26 3.51
C ALA A 79 -18.09 0.93 4.62
N VAL A 80 -17.66 0.91 5.89
CA VAL A 80 -18.56 0.67 7.03
C VAL A 80 -19.63 1.75 7.12
N MET A 81 -19.25 3.01 6.99
CA MET A 81 -20.19 4.14 7.00
C MET A 81 -21.19 4.08 5.84
N ALA A 82 -20.73 3.71 4.64
CA ALA A 82 -21.57 3.55 3.46
C ALA A 82 -22.59 2.42 3.62
N ILE A 83 -22.21 1.30 4.23
CA ILE A 83 -23.13 0.18 4.49
C ILE A 83 -24.23 0.62 5.47
N ILE A 84 -23.85 1.25 6.58
CA ILE A 84 -24.82 1.72 7.58
C ILE A 84 -25.75 2.79 6.96
N GLY A 85 -25.17 3.77 6.26
CA GLY A 85 -25.91 4.81 5.57
C GLY A 85 -26.86 4.25 4.50
N GLY A 86 -26.42 3.26 3.74
CA GLY A 86 -27.24 2.57 2.73
C GLY A 86 -28.43 1.85 3.37
N ILE A 87 -28.23 1.14 4.47
CA ILE A 87 -29.33 0.46 5.19
C ILE A 87 -30.35 1.47 5.70
N ILE A 88 -29.90 2.54 6.38
CA ILE A 88 -30.80 3.57 6.92
C ILE A 88 -31.58 4.24 5.79
N LEU A 89 -30.89 4.62 4.71
CA LEU A 89 -31.52 5.24 3.54
C LEU A 89 -32.58 4.32 2.94
N SER A 90 -32.26 3.04 2.72
CA SER A 90 -33.23 2.05 2.24
C SER A 90 -34.43 1.91 3.18
N ARG A 91 -34.25 1.95 4.50
CA ARG A 91 -35.38 1.91 5.45
C ARG A 91 -36.29 3.11 5.31
N VAL A 92 -35.73 4.31 5.26
CA VAL A 92 -36.51 5.54 5.06
C VAL A 92 -37.29 5.48 3.75
N PHE A 93 -36.64 5.08 2.65
CA PHE A 93 -37.35 4.92 1.38
C PHE A 93 -38.50 3.91 1.45
N MET A 94 -38.30 2.78 2.12
CA MET A 94 -39.35 1.76 2.30
C MET A 94 -40.50 2.26 3.18
N GLU A 95 -40.22 3.05 4.22
CA GLU A 95 -41.26 3.64 5.09
C GLU A 95 -42.13 4.65 4.32
N GLU A 96 -41.53 5.48 3.47
CA GLU A 96 -42.26 6.41 2.60
C GLU A 96 -43.15 5.66 1.58
N ASP A 97 -42.68 4.53 1.03
CA ASP A 97 -43.45 3.70 0.09
C ASP A 97 -44.66 2.99 0.74
N ASP A 98 -44.53 2.52 1.99
CA ASP A 98 -45.61 1.83 2.69
C ASP A 98 -46.70 2.80 3.21
N SER A 99 -46.33 4.04 3.56
CA SER A 99 -47.30 5.04 4.03
C SER A 99 -48.19 5.60 2.90
N CYS A 100 -47.90 5.26 1.64
CA CYS A 100 -48.65 5.68 0.47
C CYS A 100 -49.70 4.63 0.01
N LYS A 101 -49.90 3.55 0.78
CA LYS A 101 -51.09 2.67 0.71
C LYS A 101 -52.15 3.08 1.73
#